data_AF-F0X819-F1
#
_entry.id   AF-F0X819-F1
#
_cell.length_a   1.000
_cell.length_b   1.000
_cell.length_c   1.000
_cell.angle_alpha   90.00
_cell.angle_beta   90.00
_cell.angle_gamma   90.00
#
_symmetry.space_group_name_H-M   'P 1'
#
loop_
_entity.id
_entity.type
_entity.pdbx_description
1 polymer ?
#
loop_
_entity_poly.entity_id
_entity_poly.type
_entity_poly.pdbx_seq_one_letter_code
_entity_poly.pdbx_strand_id
1 'polypeptide(L)'
;MALLRQIKLLLTFGSLALASAVTRTSGNDDDDDDDDTPLPLVIWHGLGDNYAAEGLRKVGELADEINPGTLVYFVQLDASASGDRSATFLGNVTEQVAKVCDDIAADPILSTAPAIDALGFSQGGQFLRAYVERCNRPPVRSLVTFGSQHNGITEFVDCGATDFVCRGAMALLRGNTWSGFVQSRLVPAQYFRDPSTPERYVQYLEHSNLLADINNERDVKNTTYRDNMAQLASFAMYMFAEDATVIPKESAWFAEINGTENVPLRARPLYTEDWLGLRALDDQGRLHFRTVPGEHMQIRDKDLVAVFSDFFGPFKKTITPSQQLQDMPGEL
;
A
#
# COMPACT_ATOMS: atom_id res chain seq x y z
N MET A 1 -59.86 -54.63 -3.53
CA MET A 1 -59.23 -55.97 -3.46
C MET A 1 -58.58 -56.12 -2.10
N ALA A 2 -58.72 -57.28 -1.46
CA ALA A 2 -58.39 -57.46 -0.05
C ALA A 2 -57.13 -58.34 0.15
N LEU A 3 -56.29 -57.90 1.09
CA LEU A 3 -55.56 -58.66 2.12
C LEU A 3 -54.92 -60.05 1.81
N LEU A 4 -53.64 -60.12 2.25
CA LEU A 4 -53.01 -61.18 3.06
C LEU A 4 -52.18 -62.32 2.39
N ARG A 5 -50.92 -62.43 2.89
CA ARG A 5 -50.05 -63.66 3.00
C ARG A 5 -49.63 -64.33 1.67
N GLN A 6 -48.44 -64.90 1.49
CA GLN A 6 -47.33 -65.36 2.37
C GLN A 6 -45.99 -64.98 1.64
N ILE A 7 -44.75 -65.37 1.97
CA ILE A 7 -44.14 -66.30 2.94
C ILE A 7 -42.74 -65.74 3.37
N LYS A 8 -41.98 -66.41 4.25
CA LYS A 8 -40.52 -66.18 4.45
C LYS A 8 -39.72 -67.30 3.79
N LEU A 9 -38.59 -67.00 3.15
CA LEU A 9 -37.53 -67.98 2.90
C LEU A 9 -36.16 -67.35 3.19
N LEU A 10 -35.40 -67.96 4.11
CA LEU A 10 -33.99 -67.63 4.29
C LEU A 10 -33.17 -68.31 3.20
N LEU A 11 -32.23 -67.58 2.60
CA LEU A 11 -31.12 -68.15 1.85
C LEU A 11 -29.83 -67.50 2.34
N THR A 12 -29.05 -68.28 3.08
CA THR A 12 -27.69 -67.95 3.48
C THR A 12 -26.74 -68.13 2.29
N PHE A 13 -26.01 -67.07 1.92
CA PHE A 13 -24.73 -67.21 1.24
C PHE A 13 -23.70 -66.38 1.99
N GLY A 14 -22.70 -67.07 2.56
CA GLY A 14 -21.53 -66.41 3.10
C GLY A 14 -20.60 -65.99 1.97
N SER A 15 -19.98 -64.83 2.10
CA SER A 15 -18.89 -64.38 1.24
C SER A 15 -17.73 -63.93 2.13
N LEU A 16 -16.55 -64.52 1.91
CA LEU A 16 -15.32 -64.11 2.59
C LEU A 16 -14.97 -62.69 2.15
N ALA A 17 -14.87 -61.77 3.12
CA ALA A 17 -14.17 -60.51 2.91
C ALA A 17 -12.71 -60.68 3.28
N LEU A 18 -11.80 -60.73 2.29
CA LEU A 18 -10.38 -60.52 2.56
C LEU A 18 -10.17 -59.05 2.92
N ALA A 19 -10.02 -58.76 4.20
CA ALA A 19 -9.53 -57.47 4.66
C ALA A 19 -8.04 -57.36 4.28
N SER A 20 -7.77 -56.65 3.18
CA SER A 20 -6.41 -56.24 2.85
C SER A 20 -5.99 -55.15 3.83
N ALA A 21 -5.20 -55.53 4.83
CA ALA A 21 -4.63 -54.58 5.77
C ALA A 21 -3.58 -53.72 5.05
N VAL A 22 -4.02 -52.56 4.54
CA VAL A 22 -3.10 -51.50 4.12
C VAL A 22 -2.42 -50.99 5.39
N THR A 23 -1.19 -51.42 5.61
CA THR A 23 -0.28 -50.78 6.55
C THR A 23 -0.06 -49.35 6.09
N ARG A 24 -0.80 -48.40 6.68
CA ARG A 24 -0.39 -46.99 6.69
C ARG A 24 0.94 -46.94 7.43
N THR A 25 2.03 -46.92 6.67
CA THR A 25 3.25 -46.27 7.13
C THR A 25 2.87 -44.84 7.49
N SER A 26 2.94 -44.51 8.77
CA SER A 26 2.99 -43.11 9.20
C SER A 26 4.31 -42.55 8.68
N GLY A 27 4.28 -42.02 7.46
CA GLY A 27 5.16 -40.91 7.14
C GLY A 27 4.86 -39.82 8.16
N ASN A 28 5.91 -39.24 8.73
CA ASN A 28 5.81 -37.82 9.06
C ASN A 28 5.66 -37.13 7.70
N ASP A 29 4.43 -36.82 7.34
CA ASP A 29 4.17 -35.70 6.44
C ASP A 29 4.36 -34.44 7.30
N ASP A 30 5.64 -34.19 7.65
CA ASP A 30 6.10 -32.88 8.06
C ASP A 30 6.08 -32.05 6.77
N ASP A 31 4.90 -31.47 6.44
CA ASP A 31 4.71 -30.52 5.35
C ASP A 31 5.47 -29.21 5.69
N ASP A 32 6.81 -29.27 5.64
CA ASP A 32 7.74 -28.14 5.67
C ASP A 32 7.78 -27.37 4.32
N ASP A 33 6.88 -27.71 3.39
CA ASP A 33 6.89 -27.34 1.97
C ASP A 33 6.44 -25.89 1.66
N ASP A 34 6.41 -24.97 2.65
CA ASP A 34 5.95 -23.59 2.44
C ASP A 34 6.60 -22.51 3.36
N ASP A 35 7.85 -22.72 3.80
CA ASP A 35 8.60 -21.67 4.54
C ASP A 35 9.44 -20.74 3.64
N ASP A 36 9.87 -21.24 2.47
CA ASP A 36 10.76 -20.55 1.53
C ASP A 36 10.03 -19.92 0.33
N THR A 37 8.70 -20.08 0.20
CA THR A 37 7.90 -19.42 -0.86
C THR A 37 7.81 -17.92 -0.59
N PRO A 38 8.25 -17.03 -1.52
CA PRO A 38 8.11 -15.59 -1.36
C PRO A 38 6.65 -15.15 -1.21
N LEU A 39 6.38 -14.16 -0.35
CA LEU A 39 5.06 -13.55 -0.29
C LEU A 39 4.66 -12.91 -1.63
N PRO A 40 3.36 -12.89 -1.97
CA PRO A 40 2.88 -12.07 -3.08
C PRO A 40 3.18 -10.58 -2.86
N LEU A 41 3.58 -9.90 -3.92
CA LEU A 41 3.90 -8.47 -3.94
C LEU A 41 2.79 -7.69 -4.63
N VAL A 42 2.09 -6.83 -3.89
CA VAL A 42 1.13 -5.87 -4.43
C VAL A 42 1.83 -4.57 -4.81
N ILE A 43 1.70 -4.14 -6.07
CA ILE A 43 2.30 -2.91 -6.59
C ILE A 43 1.20 -1.91 -6.98
N TRP A 44 1.27 -0.69 -6.44
CA TRP A 44 0.39 0.41 -6.83
C TRP A 44 1.22 1.54 -7.48
N HIS A 45 0.97 1.77 -8.77
CA HIS A 45 1.65 2.77 -9.58
C HIS A 45 1.24 4.22 -9.25
N GLY A 46 2.02 5.16 -9.78
CA GLY A 46 1.84 6.60 -9.58
C GLY A 46 0.83 7.24 -10.53
N LEU A 47 0.70 8.56 -10.37
CA LEU A 47 -0.11 9.43 -11.22
C LEU A 47 0.41 9.43 -12.66
N GLY A 48 -0.48 9.25 -13.63
CA GLY A 48 -0.14 9.25 -15.05
C GLY A 48 0.42 7.95 -15.60
N ASP A 49 0.61 6.93 -14.76
CA ASP A 49 1.01 5.57 -15.15
C ASP A 49 -0.19 4.59 -15.13
N ASN A 50 0.02 3.29 -15.38
CA ASN A 50 -1.02 2.26 -15.42
C ASN A 50 -0.48 0.84 -15.13
N TYR A 51 -1.35 -0.07 -14.71
CA TYR A 51 -1.02 -1.48 -14.39
C TYR A 51 -0.30 -2.26 -15.50
N ALA A 52 -0.48 -1.89 -16.77
CA ALA A 52 0.07 -2.60 -17.93
C ALA A 52 1.38 -1.98 -18.49
N ALA A 53 1.93 -0.95 -17.84
CA ALA A 53 3.11 -0.24 -18.32
C ALA A 53 4.37 -1.11 -18.35
N GLU A 54 5.20 -0.95 -19.39
CA GLU A 54 6.46 -1.71 -19.54
C GLU A 54 7.43 -1.48 -18.37
N GLY A 55 7.51 -0.25 -17.85
CA GLY A 55 8.34 0.06 -16.68
C GLY A 55 7.86 -0.68 -15.43
N LEU A 56 6.56 -0.62 -15.13
CA LEU A 56 5.95 -1.29 -13.99
C LEU A 56 6.10 -2.82 -14.08
N ARG A 57 5.96 -3.38 -15.28
CA ARG A 57 6.22 -4.79 -15.54
C ARG A 57 7.67 -5.20 -15.26
N LYS A 58 8.65 -4.40 -15.69
CA LYS A 58 10.08 -4.65 -15.38
C LYS A 58 10.38 -4.62 -13.88
N VAL A 59 9.68 -3.79 -13.11
CA VAL A 59 9.75 -3.80 -11.63
C VAL A 59 9.29 -5.17 -11.09
N GLY A 60 8.19 -5.72 -11.62
CA GLY A 60 7.72 -7.05 -11.23
C GLY A 60 8.63 -8.19 -11.69
N GLU A 61 9.13 -8.14 -12.92
CA GLU A 61 10.10 -9.10 -13.47
C GLU A 61 11.40 -9.11 -12.62
N LEU A 62 11.87 -7.94 -12.16
CA LEU A 62 13.00 -7.81 -11.24
C LEU A 62 12.69 -8.29 -9.81
N ALA A 63 11.43 -8.19 -9.35
CA ALA A 63 11.02 -8.71 -8.04
C ALA A 63 11.11 -10.25 -8.00
N ASP A 64 10.66 -10.91 -9.07
CA ASP A 64 10.78 -12.37 -9.27
C ASP A 64 12.24 -12.79 -9.51
N GLU A 65 13.06 -11.99 -10.20
CA GLU A 65 14.50 -12.28 -10.33
C GLU A 65 15.23 -12.30 -8.98
N ILE A 66 14.89 -11.38 -8.06
CA ILE A 66 15.52 -11.28 -6.74
C ILE A 66 14.90 -12.23 -5.71
N ASN A 67 13.59 -12.52 -5.80
CA ASN A 67 12.89 -13.50 -4.97
C ASN A 67 12.11 -14.48 -5.88
N PRO A 68 12.77 -15.54 -6.39
CA PRO A 68 12.16 -16.47 -7.35
C PRO A 68 10.85 -17.09 -6.85
N GLY A 69 9.77 -16.90 -7.61
CA GLY A 69 8.42 -17.34 -7.27
C GLY A 69 7.52 -16.25 -6.71
N THR A 70 7.98 -14.99 -6.58
CA THR A 70 7.10 -13.88 -6.16
C THR A 70 5.97 -13.65 -7.16
N LEU A 71 4.74 -13.92 -6.74
CA LEU A 71 3.54 -13.50 -7.45
C LEU A 71 3.41 -11.97 -7.36
N VAL A 72 3.51 -11.26 -8.49
CA VAL A 72 3.30 -9.81 -8.53
C VAL A 72 1.88 -9.47 -8.96
N TYR A 73 1.14 -8.78 -8.09
CA TYR A 73 -0.18 -8.23 -8.39
C TYR A 73 -0.07 -6.72 -8.63
N PHE A 74 -0.34 -6.27 -9.85
CA PHE A 74 -0.44 -4.86 -10.18
C PHE A 74 -1.86 -4.38 -9.90
N VAL A 75 -2.00 -3.37 -9.02
CA VAL A 75 -3.30 -2.72 -8.77
C VAL A 75 -3.82 -2.11 -10.07
N GLN A 76 -5.06 -2.46 -10.42
CA GLN A 76 -5.78 -1.95 -11.59
C GLN A 76 -7.14 -1.39 -11.17
N LEU A 77 -7.42 -0.13 -11.52
CA LEU A 77 -8.67 0.55 -11.20
C LEU A 77 -9.71 0.42 -12.32
N ASP A 78 -9.28 0.12 -13.54
CA ASP A 78 -10.10 -0.15 -14.73
C ASP A 78 -9.51 -1.32 -15.53
N ALA A 79 -10.35 -2.02 -16.30
CA ALA A 79 -9.92 -3.16 -17.12
C ALA A 79 -9.09 -2.75 -18.37
N SER A 80 -8.94 -1.45 -18.64
CA SER A 80 -8.12 -0.91 -19.71
C SER A 80 -7.01 -0.01 -19.15
N ALA A 81 -5.79 -0.19 -19.65
CA ALA A 81 -4.63 0.65 -19.33
C ALA A 81 -4.90 2.17 -19.44
N SER A 82 -5.73 2.57 -20.40
CA SER A 82 -6.14 3.97 -20.57
C SER A 82 -7.15 4.46 -19.53
N GLY A 83 -8.10 3.62 -19.14
CA GLY A 83 -9.07 3.96 -18.09
C GLY A 83 -8.39 4.02 -16.73
N ASP A 84 -7.49 3.07 -16.46
CA ASP A 84 -6.70 2.97 -15.24
C ASP A 84 -5.79 4.18 -15.07
N ARG A 85 -5.04 4.54 -16.13
CA ARG A 85 -4.30 5.80 -16.19
C ARG A 85 -5.16 7.02 -15.92
N SER A 86 -6.38 7.06 -16.47
CA SER A 86 -7.31 8.18 -16.26
C SER A 86 -7.81 8.24 -14.81
N ALA A 87 -8.04 7.09 -14.17
CA ALA A 87 -8.44 6.97 -12.78
C ALA A 87 -7.38 7.51 -11.81
N THR A 88 -6.10 7.54 -12.20
CA THR A 88 -5.04 8.17 -11.39
C THR A 88 -5.17 9.70 -11.26
N PHE A 89 -5.91 10.35 -12.17
CA PHE A 89 -6.23 11.78 -12.10
C PHE A 89 -7.66 12.03 -11.64
N LEU A 90 -8.62 11.23 -12.16
CA LEU A 90 -10.04 11.48 -12.03
C LEU A 90 -10.74 10.32 -11.30
N GLY A 91 -11.26 10.60 -10.11
CA GLY A 91 -11.95 9.62 -9.28
C GLY A 91 -12.06 10.04 -7.81
N ASN A 92 -12.68 9.18 -7.01
CA ASN A 92 -12.74 9.27 -5.56
C ASN A 92 -11.77 8.24 -4.97
N VAL A 93 -10.68 8.68 -4.32
CA VAL A 93 -9.65 7.75 -3.82
C VAL A 93 -10.18 6.87 -2.70
N THR A 94 -11.17 7.33 -1.92
CA THR A 94 -11.81 6.49 -0.91
C THR A 94 -12.59 5.33 -1.54
N GLU A 95 -13.22 5.54 -2.70
CA GLU A 95 -13.84 4.47 -3.49
C GLU A 95 -12.79 3.57 -4.17
N GLN A 96 -11.67 4.14 -4.65
CA GLN A 96 -10.57 3.37 -5.25
C GLN A 96 -9.92 2.42 -4.22
N VAL A 97 -9.62 2.90 -3.01
CA VAL A 97 -9.07 2.07 -1.92
C VAL A 97 -10.07 0.99 -1.52
N ALA A 98 -11.38 1.30 -1.43
CA ALA A 98 -12.41 0.30 -1.16
C ALA A 98 -12.47 -0.78 -2.26
N LYS A 99 -12.42 -0.39 -3.54
CA LYS A 99 -12.33 -1.33 -4.66
C LYS A 99 -11.11 -2.24 -4.55
N VAL A 100 -9.94 -1.69 -4.23
CA VAL A 100 -8.70 -2.47 -4.08
C VAL A 100 -8.76 -3.41 -2.87
N CYS A 101 -9.39 -3.02 -1.76
CA CYS A 101 -9.70 -3.93 -0.66
C CYS A 101 -10.57 -5.11 -1.11
N ASP A 102 -11.61 -4.86 -1.90
CA ASP A 102 -12.50 -5.90 -2.41
C ASP A 102 -11.83 -6.80 -3.47
N ASP A 103 -11.07 -6.22 -4.41
CA ASP A 103 -10.34 -6.94 -5.45
C ASP A 103 -9.32 -7.91 -4.84
N ILE A 104 -8.47 -7.42 -3.92
CA ILE A 104 -7.44 -8.24 -3.27
C ILE A 104 -8.08 -9.31 -2.38
N ALA A 105 -9.16 -9.00 -1.68
CA ALA A 105 -9.89 -9.97 -0.86
C ALA A 105 -10.67 -11.02 -1.68
N ALA A 106 -10.86 -10.80 -2.98
CA ALA A 106 -11.48 -11.74 -3.93
C ALA A 106 -10.46 -12.53 -4.77
N ASP A 107 -9.20 -12.08 -4.84
CA ASP A 107 -8.14 -12.81 -5.54
C ASP A 107 -7.85 -14.15 -4.85
N PRO A 108 -7.86 -15.29 -5.57
CA PRO A 108 -7.77 -16.62 -4.96
C PRO A 108 -6.40 -16.91 -4.33
N ILE A 109 -5.33 -16.22 -4.73
CA ILE A 109 -3.98 -16.41 -4.20
C ILE A 109 -3.72 -15.39 -3.08
N LEU A 110 -4.01 -14.10 -3.30
CA LEU A 110 -3.78 -13.08 -2.28
C LEU A 110 -4.65 -13.30 -1.04
N SER A 111 -5.93 -13.61 -1.22
CA SER A 111 -6.87 -13.79 -0.09
C SER A 111 -6.57 -15.01 0.80
N THR A 112 -5.74 -15.94 0.33
CA THR A 112 -5.32 -17.16 1.06
C THR A 112 -3.89 -17.08 1.59
N ALA A 113 -3.08 -16.13 1.12
CA ALA A 113 -1.72 -15.90 1.62
C ALA A 113 -1.71 -15.47 3.10
N PRO A 114 -0.70 -15.88 3.89
CA PRO A 114 -0.59 -15.49 5.30
C PRO A 114 -0.36 -13.98 5.49
N ALA A 115 0.28 -13.34 4.51
CA ALA A 115 0.42 -11.90 4.37
C ALA A 115 0.77 -11.56 2.90
N ILE A 116 0.82 -10.27 2.58
CA ILE A 116 1.36 -9.74 1.32
C ILE A 116 2.46 -8.71 1.61
N ASP A 117 3.39 -8.52 0.69
CA ASP A 117 4.25 -7.33 0.69
C ASP A 117 3.66 -6.27 -0.26
N ALA A 118 3.98 -5.00 -0.04
CA ALA A 118 3.38 -3.88 -0.76
C ALA A 118 4.43 -2.85 -1.20
N LEU A 119 4.40 -2.45 -2.48
CA LEU A 119 5.29 -1.44 -3.07
C LEU A 119 4.49 -0.32 -3.76
N GLY A 120 4.62 0.90 -3.25
CA GLY A 120 3.89 2.07 -3.76
C GLY A 120 4.79 3.10 -4.44
N PHE A 121 4.39 3.56 -5.62
CA PHE A 121 5.08 4.59 -6.38
C PHE A 121 4.30 5.90 -6.37
N SER A 122 4.95 7.01 -5.98
CA SER A 122 4.32 8.33 -5.88
C SER A 122 3.02 8.24 -5.06
N GLN A 123 1.89 8.75 -5.56
CA GLN A 123 0.60 8.69 -4.85
C GLN A 123 0.18 7.26 -4.43
N GLY A 124 0.59 6.22 -5.18
CA GLY A 124 0.26 4.83 -4.91
C GLY A 124 0.72 4.34 -3.53
N GLY A 125 1.80 4.93 -2.96
CA GLY A 125 2.26 4.58 -1.62
C GLY A 125 1.37 5.11 -0.49
N GLN A 126 0.78 6.32 -0.60
CA GLN A 126 -0.24 6.73 0.38
C GLN A 126 -1.58 5.97 0.17
N PHE A 127 -1.82 5.42 -1.02
CA PHE A 127 -3.02 4.61 -1.29
C PHE A 127 -2.87 3.17 -0.76
N LEU A 128 -1.69 2.55 -0.89
CA LEU A 128 -1.38 1.29 -0.21
C LEU A 128 -1.36 1.45 1.31
N ARG A 129 -0.84 2.58 1.82
CA ARG A 129 -0.99 2.93 3.24
C ARG A 129 -2.47 3.00 3.66
N ALA A 130 -3.32 3.63 2.85
CA ALA A 130 -4.76 3.67 3.11
C ALA A 130 -5.41 2.26 3.09
N TYR A 131 -4.94 1.33 2.25
CA TYR A 131 -5.34 -0.08 2.29
C TYR A 131 -4.94 -0.75 3.62
N VAL A 132 -3.69 -0.55 4.09
CA VAL A 132 -3.23 -1.05 5.40
C VAL A 132 -4.11 -0.49 6.52
N GLU A 133 -4.32 0.81 6.55
CA GLU A 133 -5.11 1.44 7.61
C GLU A 133 -6.58 0.96 7.59
N ARG A 134 -7.22 0.93 6.41
CA ARG A 134 -8.67 0.74 6.29
C ARG A 134 -9.15 -0.72 6.28
N CYS A 135 -8.37 -1.66 5.72
CA CYS A 135 -8.86 -3.03 5.51
C CYS A 135 -7.86 -4.15 5.82
N ASN A 136 -6.57 -4.00 5.51
CA ASN A 136 -5.47 -4.91 5.87
C ASN A 136 -5.79 -6.43 5.76
N ARG A 137 -6.49 -6.86 4.70
CA ARG A 137 -6.95 -8.25 4.54
C ARG A 137 -6.75 -8.73 3.09
N PRO A 138 -5.72 -9.56 2.81
CA PRO A 138 -4.71 -10.09 3.72
C PRO A 138 -3.85 -8.98 4.36
N PRO A 139 -3.24 -9.24 5.52
CA PRO A 139 -2.40 -8.26 6.20
C PRO A 139 -1.15 -7.95 5.37
N VAL A 140 -0.76 -6.68 5.30
CA VAL A 140 0.54 -6.30 4.74
C VAL A 140 1.63 -6.60 5.76
N ARG A 141 2.70 -7.26 5.32
CA ARG A 141 3.91 -7.48 6.09
C ARG A 141 4.87 -6.30 5.92
N SER A 142 5.44 -6.11 4.73
CA SER A 142 6.33 -4.98 4.44
C SER A 142 5.64 -3.97 3.51
N LEU A 143 5.58 -2.70 3.93
CA LEU A 143 5.19 -1.59 3.05
C LEU A 143 6.44 -0.80 2.66
N VAL A 144 6.69 -0.65 1.36
CA VAL A 144 7.77 0.19 0.83
C VAL A 144 7.18 1.25 -0.10
N THR A 145 7.60 2.50 0.05
CA THR A 145 7.08 3.62 -0.74
C THR A 145 8.20 4.46 -1.35
N PHE A 146 8.04 4.89 -2.61
CA PHE A 146 8.97 5.79 -3.31
C PHE A 146 8.28 7.12 -3.62
N GLY A 147 8.80 8.22 -3.08
CA GLY A 147 8.33 9.59 -3.34
C GLY A 147 6.86 9.82 -2.97
N SER A 148 6.32 9.05 -2.02
CA SER A 148 4.89 9.07 -1.68
C SER A 148 4.55 10.20 -0.72
N GLN A 149 3.52 10.96 -1.02
CA GLN A 149 3.19 12.20 -0.33
C GLN A 149 2.40 11.93 0.96
N HIS A 150 3.06 11.29 1.93
CA HIS A 150 2.42 10.82 3.16
C HIS A 150 1.85 11.95 4.02
N ASN A 151 2.40 13.17 3.95
CA ASN A 151 1.81 14.38 4.54
C ASN A 151 1.12 15.30 3.51
N GLY A 152 0.82 14.77 2.31
CA GLY A 152 0.20 15.50 1.21
C GLY A 152 1.13 16.41 0.44
N ILE A 153 0.52 17.19 -0.46
CA ILE A 153 1.17 18.27 -1.23
C ILE A 153 0.58 19.62 -0.86
N THR A 154 1.43 20.64 -0.74
CA THR A 154 1.03 22.05 -0.57
C THR A 154 0.88 22.77 -1.91
N GLU A 155 1.49 22.23 -2.95
CA GLU A 155 1.42 22.75 -4.32
C GLU A 155 1.13 21.62 -5.30
N PHE A 156 0.27 21.89 -6.29
CA PHE A 156 0.20 21.05 -7.48
C PHE A 156 1.33 21.45 -8.43
N VAL A 157 1.98 20.45 -9.03
CA VAL A 157 3.07 20.61 -10.03
C VAL A 157 2.74 21.73 -11.00
N ASP A 158 3.67 22.67 -11.13
CA ASP A 158 3.40 23.93 -11.80
C ASP A 158 3.26 23.73 -13.31
N CYS A 159 2.12 24.18 -13.86
CA CYS A 159 1.90 24.19 -15.29
C CYS A 159 2.97 25.03 -15.99
N GLY A 160 3.59 24.46 -17.03
CA GLY A 160 4.66 25.10 -17.80
C GLY A 160 4.33 26.55 -18.19
N ALA A 161 5.34 27.41 -18.26
CA ALA A 161 5.17 28.87 -18.27
C ALA A 161 4.23 29.42 -19.37
N THR A 162 4.09 28.71 -20.49
CA THR A 162 3.25 29.06 -21.64
C THR A 162 1.89 28.34 -21.67
N ASP A 163 1.61 27.42 -20.75
CA ASP A 163 0.34 26.68 -20.69
C ASP A 163 -0.70 27.45 -19.86
N PHE A 164 -1.27 28.48 -20.48
CA PHE A 164 -2.32 29.30 -19.88
C PHE A 164 -3.61 28.53 -19.61
N VAL A 165 -3.85 27.40 -20.31
CA VAL A 165 -5.05 26.57 -20.12
C VAL A 165 -4.91 25.74 -18.84
N CYS A 166 -3.79 25.05 -18.68
CA CYS A 166 -3.44 24.36 -17.43
C CYS A 166 -3.43 25.35 -16.27
N ARG A 167 -2.77 26.52 -16.41
CA ARG A 167 -2.76 27.56 -15.35
C ARG A 167 -4.15 28.04 -14.96
N GLY A 168 -5.05 28.25 -15.93
CA GLY A 168 -6.44 28.62 -15.68
C GLY A 168 -7.23 27.51 -14.96
N ALA A 169 -7.06 26.26 -15.39
CA ALA A 169 -7.68 25.10 -14.73
C ALA A 169 -7.17 24.94 -13.28
N MET A 170 -5.86 25.02 -13.06
CA MET A 170 -5.26 24.92 -11.73
C MET A 170 -5.64 26.09 -10.82
N ALA A 171 -5.81 27.31 -11.35
CA ALA A 171 -6.34 28.43 -10.57
C ALA A 171 -7.80 28.20 -10.13
N LEU A 172 -8.66 27.69 -11.02
CA LEU A 172 -10.04 27.35 -10.69
C LEU A 172 -10.13 26.21 -9.65
N LEU A 173 -9.24 25.21 -9.76
CA LEU A 173 -9.11 24.11 -8.82
C LEU A 173 -8.58 24.58 -7.46
N ARG A 174 -7.55 25.44 -7.41
CA ARG A 174 -7.05 26.08 -6.16
C ARG A 174 -8.14 26.91 -5.45
N GLY A 175 -9.01 27.58 -6.21
CA GLY A 175 -10.14 28.34 -5.67
C GLY A 175 -11.28 27.50 -5.09
N ASN A 176 -11.35 26.20 -5.42
CA ASN A 176 -12.46 25.31 -5.03
C ASN A 176 -11.99 23.95 -4.49
N THR A 177 -10.74 23.83 -4.03
CA THR A 177 -10.07 22.54 -3.77
C THR A 177 -10.83 21.68 -2.76
N TRP A 178 -11.41 22.31 -1.74
CA TRP A 178 -12.18 21.66 -0.68
C TRP A 178 -13.69 21.58 -0.94
N SER A 179 -14.15 21.95 -2.14
CA SER A 179 -15.53 21.67 -2.52
C SER A 179 -15.74 20.16 -2.66
N GLY A 180 -16.89 19.66 -2.19
CA GLY A 180 -17.24 18.23 -2.30
C GLY A 180 -17.25 17.71 -3.74
N PHE A 181 -17.45 18.59 -4.74
CA PHE A 181 -17.32 18.23 -6.16
C PHE A 181 -15.89 17.85 -6.54
N VAL A 182 -14.90 18.66 -6.15
CA VAL A 182 -13.48 18.44 -6.44
C VAL A 182 -12.93 17.28 -5.60
N GLN A 183 -13.26 17.25 -4.30
CA GLN A 183 -12.84 16.19 -3.36
C GLN A 183 -13.39 14.79 -3.69
N SER A 184 -14.41 14.67 -4.54
CA SER A 184 -14.92 13.37 -5.03
C SER A 184 -14.52 13.05 -6.47
N ARG A 185 -13.73 13.89 -7.15
CA ARG A 185 -13.43 13.74 -8.60
C ARG A 185 -12.00 14.00 -9.02
N LEU A 186 -11.21 14.78 -8.29
CA LEU A 186 -9.82 15.05 -8.64
C LEU A 186 -8.91 14.37 -7.61
N VAL A 187 -8.16 13.37 -8.04
CA VAL A 187 -7.34 12.54 -7.16
C VAL A 187 -6.27 13.38 -6.41
N PRO A 188 -5.47 14.23 -7.08
CA PRO A 188 -4.51 15.10 -6.39
C PRO A 188 -5.08 16.03 -5.33
N ALA A 189 -6.34 16.48 -5.48
CA ALA A 189 -6.96 17.37 -4.49
C ALA A 189 -7.25 16.68 -3.16
N GLN A 190 -7.36 15.35 -3.16
CA GLN A 190 -7.76 14.56 -1.99
C GLN A 190 -6.58 14.30 -1.04
N TYR A 191 -5.36 14.58 -1.50
CA TYR A 191 -4.15 14.68 -0.69
C TYR A 191 -3.46 16.06 -0.80
N PHE A 192 -4.22 17.08 -1.18
CA PHE A 192 -3.79 18.48 -1.05
C PHE A 192 -3.98 18.94 0.40
N ARG A 193 -2.89 19.39 1.04
CA ARG A 193 -2.83 19.84 2.44
C ARG A 193 -2.24 21.24 2.49
N ASP A 194 -2.97 22.16 3.09
CA ASP A 194 -2.59 23.57 3.12
C ASP A 194 -2.66 24.12 4.56
N PRO A 195 -1.54 24.10 5.29
CA PRO A 195 -1.46 24.65 6.64
C PRO A 195 -1.15 26.16 6.67
N SER A 196 -1.16 26.87 5.52
CA SER A 196 -0.67 28.26 5.44
C SER A 196 -1.45 29.28 6.27
N THR A 197 -2.72 29.01 6.57
CA THR A 197 -3.53 29.77 7.52
C THR A 197 -4.44 28.82 8.32
N PRO A 198 -4.86 29.18 9.55
CA PRO A 198 -5.79 28.38 10.34
C PRO A 198 -7.10 28.05 9.59
N GLU A 199 -7.63 28.99 8.82
CA GLU A 199 -8.88 28.82 8.07
C GLU A 199 -8.73 27.80 6.93
N ARG A 200 -7.59 27.82 6.22
CA ARG A 200 -7.30 26.85 5.15
C ARG A 200 -7.02 25.46 5.74
N TYR A 201 -6.38 25.40 6.91
CA TYR A 201 -6.16 24.15 7.62
C TYR A 201 -7.48 23.53 8.13
N VAL A 202 -8.41 24.33 8.65
CA VAL A 202 -9.76 23.86 9.01
C VAL A 202 -10.50 23.30 7.78
N GLN A 203 -10.45 24.01 6.64
CA GLN A 203 -11.05 23.53 5.40
C GLN A 203 -10.43 22.21 4.92
N TYR A 204 -9.12 22.02 5.09
CA TYR A 204 -8.46 20.73 4.86
C TYR A 204 -9.02 19.62 5.77
N LEU A 205 -9.09 19.84 7.10
CA LEU A 205 -9.58 18.84 8.05
C LEU A 205 -11.05 18.44 7.78
N GLU A 206 -11.90 19.43 7.50
CA GLU A 206 -13.34 19.26 7.25
C GLU A 206 -13.65 18.54 5.93
N HIS A 207 -12.85 18.78 4.88
CA HIS A 207 -13.24 18.42 3.51
C HIS A 207 -12.29 17.49 2.75
N SER A 208 -11.06 17.26 3.23
CA SER A 208 -10.13 16.30 2.61
C SER A 208 -10.74 14.88 2.59
N ASN A 209 -11.04 14.36 1.40
CA ASN A 209 -11.67 13.06 1.23
C ASN A 209 -10.76 11.86 1.54
N LEU A 210 -9.44 12.05 1.48
CA LEU A 210 -8.45 11.01 1.80
C LEU A 210 -7.50 11.44 2.92
N LEU A 211 -6.66 12.46 2.70
CA LEU A 211 -5.46 12.62 3.52
C LEU A 211 -5.74 12.96 5.01
N ALA A 212 -6.63 13.89 5.33
CA ALA A 212 -6.98 14.19 6.73
C ALA A 212 -7.61 13.00 7.47
N ASP A 213 -8.19 12.04 6.72
CA ASP A 213 -8.74 10.80 7.23
C ASP A 213 -7.62 9.79 7.53
N ILE A 214 -6.79 9.47 6.54
CA ILE A 214 -5.69 8.49 6.66
C ILE A 214 -4.50 9.04 7.47
N ASN A 215 -4.39 10.34 7.68
CA ASN A 215 -3.44 10.90 8.65
C ASN A 215 -4.01 10.91 10.08
N ASN A 216 -5.27 10.53 10.24
CA ASN A 216 -5.98 10.57 11.51
C ASN A 216 -5.94 11.99 12.13
N GLU A 217 -5.94 13.04 11.29
CA GLU A 217 -5.70 14.43 11.70
C GLU A 217 -6.93 15.06 12.37
N ARG A 218 -8.14 14.55 12.09
CA ARG A 218 -9.40 14.97 12.71
C ARG A 218 -9.44 14.67 14.21
N ASP A 219 -10.35 15.33 14.94
CA ASP A 219 -10.46 15.22 16.42
C ASP A 219 -10.67 13.78 16.91
N VAL A 220 -11.56 13.03 16.24
CA VAL A 220 -11.86 11.63 16.59
C VAL A 220 -10.87 10.72 15.87
N LYS A 221 -9.95 10.13 16.62
CA LYS A 221 -8.95 9.19 16.09
C LYS A 221 -9.55 7.82 15.83
N ASN A 222 -9.34 7.28 14.63
CA ASN A 222 -9.65 5.90 14.30
C ASN A 222 -8.53 4.99 14.81
N THR A 223 -8.80 4.15 15.82
CA THR A 223 -7.80 3.25 16.40
C THR A 223 -7.45 2.08 15.48
N THR A 224 -8.37 1.65 14.61
CA THR A 224 -8.11 0.58 13.64
C THR A 224 -6.96 0.94 12.70
N TYR A 225 -6.84 2.20 12.30
CA TYR A 225 -5.78 2.66 11.40
C TYR A 225 -4.40 2.49 12.06
N ARG A 226 -4.30 2.95 13.32
CA ARG A 226 -3.13 2.74 14.19
C ARG A 226 -2.82 1.25 14.38
N ASP A 227 -3.81 0.47 14.76
CA ASP A 227 -3.62 -0.92 15.16
C ASP A 227 -3.25 -1.81 13.97
N ASN A 228 -3.70 -1.47 12.74
CA ASN A 228 -3.27 -2.10 11.50
C ASN A 228 -1.84 -1.69 11.09
N MET A 229 -1.52 -0.39 11.09
CA MET A 229 -0.19 0.10 10.75
C MET A 229 0.89 -0.48 11.69
N ALA A 230 0.60 -0.58 12.99
CA ALA A 230 1.51 -1.18 13.98
C ALA A 230 1.81 -2.68 13.75
N GLN A 231 1.08 -3.38 12.87
CA GLN A 231 1.36 -4.78 12.50
C GLN A 231 2.45 -4.92 11.43
N LEU A 232 2.73 -3.87 10.63
CA LEU A 232 3.71 -3.89 9.54
C LEU A 232 5.09 -4.35 10.03
N ALA A 233 5.60 -5.49 9.57
CA ALA A 233 6.95 -5.98 9.87
C ALA A 233 8.00 -4.92 9.54
N SER A 234 7.79 -4.17 8.46
CA SER A 234 8.60 -3.02 8.09
C SER A 234 7.78 -1.98 7.32
N PHE A 235 8.08 -0.70 7.53
CA PHE A 235 7.61 0.40 6.71
C PHE A 235 8.81 1.26 6.27
N ALA A 236 9.19 1.18 4.99
CA ALA A 236 10.33 1.90 4.44
C ALA A 236 9.90 2.99 3.45
N MET A 237 10.28 4.22 3.76
CA MET A 237 9.93 5.42 2.97
C MET A 237 11.16 5.97 2.26
N TYR A 238 11.13 5.94 0.94
CA TYR A 238 12.18 6.44 0.06
C TYR A 238 11.83 7.83 -0.46
N MET A 239 12.67 8.82 -0.16
CA MET A 239 12.62 10.18 -0.69
C MET A 239 13.61 10.34 -1.85
N PHE A 240 13.23 11.06 -2.90
CA PHE A 240 14.16 11.45 -3.97
C PHE A 240 14.90 12.73 -3.56
N ALA A 241 16.23 12.74 -3.66
CA ALA A 241 17.05 13.87 -3.20
C ALA A 241 16.77 15.14 -4.01
N GLU A 242 16.51 15.00 -5.31
CA GLU A 242 16.20 16.08 -6.25
C GLU A 242 14.70 16.12 -6.64
N ASP A 243 13.79 15.66 -5.78
CA ASP A 243 12.34 15.74 -6.07
C ASP A 243 11.87 17.20 -6.17
N ALA A 244 11.27 17.53 -7.33
CA ALA A 244 10.59 18.80 -7.60
C ALA A 244 9.11 18.59 -8.03
N THR A 245 8.62 17.34 -7.97
CA THR A 245 7.22 16.98 -8.28
C THR A 245 6.39 16.97 -7.00
N VAL A 246 6.95 16.42 -5.93
CA VAL A 246 6.34 16.40 -4.59
C VAL A 246 6.79 17.64 -3.85
N ILE A 247 5.84 18.52 -3.53
CA ILE A 247 6.09 19.78 -2.83
C ILE A 247 5.27 19.80 -1.53
N PRO A 248 5.90 19.73 -0.34
CA PRO A 248 7.33 19.54 -0.09
C PRO A 248 7.77 18.08 -0.23
N LYS A 249 8.99 17.82 -0.72
CA LYS A 249 9.51 16.45 -0.95
C LYS A 249 9.63 15.64 0.34
N GLU A 250 9.87 16.31 1.45
CA GLU A 250 9.97 15.72 2.79
C GLU A 250 8.63 15.14 3.28
N SER A 251 7.52 15.40 2.57
CA SER A 251 6.26 14.65 2.69
C SER A 251 6.46 13.15 2.44
N ALA A 252 7.50 12.75 1.69
CA ALA A 252 7.97 11.36 1.58
C ALA A 252 8.21 10.70 2.94
N TRP A 253 8.58 11.47 3.96
CA TRP A 253 8.90 11.01 5.31
C TRP A 253 7.91 11.54 6.36
N PHE A 254 6.66 11.84 5.95
CA PHE A 254 5.64 12.48 6.78
C PHE A 254 6.02 13.87 7.36
N ALA A 255 7.12 14.48 6.93
CA ALA A 255 7.53 15.78 7.46
C ALA A 255 6.57 16.89 7.02
N GLU A 256 6.64 18.01 7.72
CA GLU A 256 5.85 19.22 7.43
C GLU A 256 6.79 20.40 7.23
N ILE A 257 6.64 21.13 6.13
CA ILE A 257 7.36 22.38 5.90
C ILE A 257 6.45 23.54 6.26
N ASN A 258 6.83 24.32 7.27
CA ASN A 258 6.12 25.51 7.72
C ASN A 258 6.95 26.76 7.36
N GLY A 259 6.65 27.37 6.22
CA GLY A 259 7.46 28.44 5.65
C GLY A 259 8.85 27.93 5.25
N THR A 260 9.86 28.17 6.09
CA THR A 260 11.23 27.66 5.92
C THR A 260 11.63 26.60 6.96
N GLU A 261 10.77 26.33 7.94
CA GLU A 261 11.03 25.36 9.00
C GLU A 261 10.63 23.96 8.53
N ASN A 262 11.53 22.98 8.70
CA ASN A 262 11.22 21.56 8.48
C ASN A 262 10.92 20.90 9.82
N VAL A 263 9.67 20.47 10.00
CA VAL A 263 9.20 19.72 11.17
C VAL A 263 9.21 18.23 10.81
N PRO A 264 10.24 17.46 11.20
CA PRO A 264 10.33 16.04 10.89
C PRO A 264 9.23 15.25 11.60
N LEU A 265 8.86 14.07 11.09
CA LEU A 265 7.79 13.22 11.65
C LEU A 265 7.87 13.11 13.19
N ARG A 266 9.05 12.86 13.75
CA ARG A 266 9.25 12.65 15.20
C ARG A 266 8.87 13.86 16.07
N ALA A 267 8.83 15.06 15.50
CA ALA A 267 8.40 16.29 16.18
C ALA A 267 6.89 16.58 16.04
N ARG A 268 6.16 15.84 15.20
CA ARG A 268 4.75 16.10 14.90
C ARG A 268 3.81 15.43 15.92
N PRO A 269 2.65 16.02 16.26
CA PRO A 269 1.63 15.41 17.12
C PRO A 269 1.21 14.00 16.68
N LEU A 270 1.08 13.77 15.37
CA LEU A 270 0.78 12.46 14.78
C LEU A 270 1.72 11.35 15.25
N TYR A 271 2.99 11.66 15.48
CA TYR A 271 4.00 10.73 16.02
C TYR A 271 4.04 10.74 17.55
N THR A 272 4.11 11.92 18.17
CA THR A 272 4.28 12.04 19.63
C THR A 272 3.07 11.55 20.41
N GLU A 273 1.88 11.56 19.82
CA GLU A 273 0.63 10.96 20.32
C GLU A 273 0.30 9.60 19.66
N ASP A 274 1.13 9.13 18.72
CA ASP A 274 1.03 7.81 18.06
C ASP A 274 -0.30 7.54 17.33
N TRP A 275 -0.87 8.57 16.68
CA TRP A 275 -2.18 8.50 16.01
C TRP A 275 -2.28 7.42 14.92
N LEU A 276 -1.15 7.00 14.34
CA LEU A 276 -1.05 5.96 13.31
C LEU A 276 -0.15 4.77 13.71
N GLY A 277 0.29 4.66 14.96
CA GLY A 277 1.20 3.57 15.35
C GLY A 277 2.65 3.73 14.87
N LEU A 278 2.99 4.85 14.22
CA LEU A 278 4.32 5.09 13.64
C LEU A 278 5.42 5.17 14.71
N ARG A 279 5.12 5.67 15.92
CA ARG A 279 6.09 5.66 17.03
C ARG A 279 6.31 4.24 17.50
N ALA A 280 5.24 3.44 17.63
CA ALA A 280 5.35 2.04 18.01
C ALA A 280 6.17 1.20 17.00
N LEU A 281 6.14 1.54 15.71
CA LEU A 281 7.02 0.93 14.69
C LEU A 281 8.48 1.40 14.81
N ASP A 282 8.70 2.71 14.97
CA ASP A 282 10.05 3.30 15.05
C ASP A 282 10.80 2.88 16.32
N ASP A 283 10.11 2.82 17.47
CA ASP A 283 10.63 2.28 18.73
C ASP A 283 11.07 0.81 18.63
N GLN A 284 10.51 0.06 17.66
CA GLN A 284 10.88 -1.33 17.35
C GLN A 284 11.92 -1.44 16.21
N GLY A 285 12.38 -0.32 15.67
CA GLY A 285 13.30 -0.27 14.53
C GLY A 285 12.69 -0.69 13.19
N ARG A 286 11.35 -0.72 13.09
CA ARG A 286 10.57 -1.19 11.91
C ARG A 286 10.18 -0.04 10.95
N LEU A 287 10.43 1.21 11.34
CA LEU A 287 10.23 2.39 10.50
C LEU A 287 11.57 2.81 9.88
N HIS A 288 11.62 2.99 8.56
CA HIS A 288 12.88 3.28 7.86
C HIS A 288 12.76 4.48 6.93
N PHE A 289 13.68 5.42 7.10
CA PHE A 289 13.85 6.58 6.23
C PHE A 289 15.04 6.31 5.29
N ARG A 290 14.84 6.51 3.99
CA ARG A 290 15.84 6.30 2.93
C ARG A 290 15.80 7.43 1.92
N THR A 291 16.96 7.82 1.41
CA THR A 291 17.10 8.83 0.35
C THR A 291 17.78 8.18 -0.85
N VAL A 292 17.21 8.36 -2.04
CA VAL A 292 17.81 7.98 -3.31
C VAL A 292 18.07 9.23 -4.17
N PRO A 293 19.20 9.32 -4.88
CA PRO A 293 19.44 10.41 -5.82
C PRO A 293 18.66 10.20 -7.12
N GLY A 294 18.31 11.30 -7.77
CA GLY A 294 17.42 11.37 -8.91
C GLY A 294 16.25 12.32 -8.65
N GLU A 295 15.62 12.77 -9.72
CA GLU A 295 14.32 13.46 -9.64
C GLU A 295 13.18 12.45 -9.38
N HIS A 296 11.94 12.93 -9.26
CA HIS A 296 10.79 12.10 -8.98
C HIS A 296 10.65 10.88 -9.92
N MET A 297 10.49 9.69 -9.34
CA MET A 297 10.41 8.40 -10.05
C MET A 297 11.65 8.00 -10.87
N GLN A 298 12.78 8.71 -10.78
CA GLN A 298 14.07 8.28 -11.36
C GLN A 298 14.73 7.23 -10.46
N ILE A 299 14.12 6.05 -10.38
CA ILE A 299 14.61 4.93 -9.57
C ILE A 299 15.65 4.14 -10.38
N ARG A 300 16.78 3.81 -9.75
CA ARG A 300 17.82 2.97 -10.36
C ARG A 300 17.58 1.52 -9.96
N ASP A 301 17.86 0.58 -10.87
CA ASP A 301 17.65 -0.85 -10.64
C ASP A 301 18.27 -1.33 -9.31
N LYS A 302 19.47 -0.85 -8.96
CA LYS A 302 20.13 -1.21 -7.68
C LYS A 302 19.36 -0.80 -6.43
N ASP A 303 18.52 0.23 -6.50
CA ASP A 303 17.69 0.68 -5.37
C ASP A 303 16.45 -0.21 -5.23
N LEU A 304 15.89 -0.69 -6.36
CA LEU A 304 14.84 -1.73 -6.37
C LEU A 304 15.38 -3.09 -5.91
N VAL A 305 16.55 -3.50 -6.41
CA VAL A 305 17.24 -4.73 -5.96
C VAL A 305 17.47 -4.70 -4.44
N ALA A 306 17.90 -3.55 -3.90
CA ALA A 306 18.05 -3.40 -2.45
C ALA A 306 16.69 -3.53 -1.74
N VAL A 307 15.62 -2.93 -2.24
CA VAL A 307 14.27 -3.09 -1.67
C VAL A 307 13.81 -4.54 -1.66
N PHE A 308 13.93 -5.23 -2.79
CA PHE A 308 13.52 -6.64 -2.93
C PHE A 308 14.39 -7.58 -2.08
N SER A 309 15.68 -7.28 -1.92
CA SER A 309 16.60 -8.05 -1.10
C SER A 309 16.40 -7.82 0.40
N ASP A 310 16.13 -6.58 0.83
CA ASP A 310 16.06 -6.20 2.24
C ASP A 310 14.68 -6.47 2.88
N PHE A 311 13.57 -6.19 2.16
CA PHE A 311 12.22 -6.11 2.75
C PHE A 311 11.25 -7.21 2.32
N PHE A 312 11.41 -7.78 1.11
CA PHE A 312 10.49 -8.75 0.52
C PHE A 312 11.07 -10.15 0.48
N GLY A 313 10.24 -11.18 0.27
CA GLY A 313 10.65 -12.59 0.27
C GLY A 313 9.73 -13.46 1.14
N PRO A 314 10.21 -14.63 1.61
CA PRO A 314 9.37 -15.62 2.30
C PRO A 314 8.85 -15.13 3.64
N PHE A 315 7.68 -15.60 4.09
CA PHE A 315 6.93 -15.01 5.22
C PHE A 315 7.79 -14.77 6.48
N LYS A 316 8.57 -15.77 6.89
CA LYS A 316 9.41 -15.73 8.10
C LYS A 316 10.77 -15.01 7.93
N LYS A 317 11.04 -14.39 6.78
CA LYS A 317 12.29 -13.66 6.51
C LYS A 317 12.57 -12.60 7.58
N THR A 318 13.76 -12.68 8.18
CA THR A 318 14.27 -11.62 9.07
C THR A 318 14.63 -10.38 8.25
N ILE A 319 13.87 -9.31 8.42
CA ILE A 319 14.12 -8.02 7.77
C ILE A 319 15.30 -7.34 8.48
N THR A 320 16.45 -7.27 7.81
CA THR A 320 17.64 -6.55 8.31
C THR A 320 18.12 -5.61 7.20
N PRO A 321 17.51 -4.42 7.06
CA PRO A 321 17.76 -3.56 5.92
C PRO A 321 19.19 -3.03 5.93
N SER A 322 19.80 -3.01 4.76
CA SER A 322 21.13 -2.47 4.56
C SER A 322 21.19 -1.02 5.08
N GLN A 323 22.23 -0.71 5.86
CA GLN A 323 22.52 0.65 6.32
C GLN A 323 23.04 1.49 5.14
N GLN A 324 22.13 1.92 4.26
CA GLN A 324 22.43 3.06 3.40
C GLN A 324 22.64 4.28 4.29
N LEU A 325 23.80 4.93 4.12
CA LEU A 325 24.24 6.08 4.91
C LEU A 325 23.13 7.13 5.00
N GLN A 326 22.63 7.32 6.22
CA GLN A 326 21.66 8.36 6.52
C GLN A 326 22.40 9.70 6.61
N ASP A 327 22.38 10.46 5.52
CA ASP A 327 22.53 11.92 5.61
C ASP A 327 21.24 12.50 6.23
N MET A 328 21.04 12.22 7.51
CA MET A 328 20.02 12.88 8.33
C MET A 328 20.45 14.34 8.54
N PRO A 329 19.63 15.34 8.16
CA PRO A 329 19.90 16.71 8.52
C PRO A 329 19.71 16.91 10.04
N GLY A 330 20.83 16.82 10.77
CA GLY A 330 21.10 17.47 12.05
C GLY A 330 20.13 17.24 13.21
N GLU A 331 20.58 16.44 14.19
CA GLU A 331 20.35 16.82 15.60
C GLU A 331 21.14 18.11 15.89
N LEU A 332 20.45 19.23 16.13
CA LEU A 332 20.96 20.43 16.79
C LEU A 332 19.84 21.11 17.60
#